data_AF-V9E292-F1
#
_entry.id   AF-V9E292-F1
#
_cell.length_a   1.000
_cell.length_b   1.000
_cell.length_c   1.000
_cell.angle_alpha   90.00
_cell.angle_beta   90.00
_cell.angle_gamma   90.00
#
_symmetry.space_group_name_H-M   'P 1'
#
loop_
_entity.id
_entity.type
_entity.pdbx_description
1 polymer ?
#
loop_
_entity_poly.entity_id
_entity_poly.type
_entity_poly.pdbx_seq_one_letter_code
_entity_poly.pdbx_strand_id
1 'polypeptide(L)'
;MSESSGPRFLLRSCVFLLVLIGSLLQLVFFALLPQIQLHTEFCNATLASRSLLAPTPTSAELAPPMKLLFQSLYVSPRELALQQKEEERRRNELAQDPKQTIRSKQDAAKDEGYRNPLGGEGETFQAETLAENQALKAQQLAEKEEEMERERQMNLPAGFFLQTRGQGHEAIISKSAYCINVVTPSDSPGVLLDFELYLNALPSARPVYSYRGNGEQESSSYSDDGKAKRLEMPPSVIDIYLERHPVDKKYYPDFHAPKEKSIWMMQNVEFFDRHELDNPTVGVMMVKNRIGLKKVLEYRHRHQLSYSVFYTKHTSRDLYQPAVQRDWTSFLHLAGWSPFKNTRVILQAWALHPEWPQLIIRVIKADLCQWIEEQFGDKDSWRLQNVDYACGSVPAEEKDRLQNQIGLHLCPSETEGFGHYINEARSVGALILTTNVPPMNELVDEKSGVLVGEPHPWWWQTKGDLFMPLAQVDVADIERGVEQILLLSIEERKRMGRRSRAKFLEDRAYFLNAMTALEESLCQDEIRIEKLQPYLY
;
A
#
# COMPACT_ATOMS: atom_id res chain seq x y z
N MET A 1 -24.90 69.65 -21.35
CA MET A 1 -25.09 69.60 -19.88
C MET A 1 -24.24 68.48 -19.33
N SER A 2 -23.68 68.61 -18.12
CA SER A 2 -22.75 67.65 -17.53
C SER A 2 -23.47 66.57 -16.73
N GLU A 3 -23.29 65.29 -17.08
CA GLU A 3 -23.73 64.19 -16.21
C GLU A 3 -22.79 64.02 -15.01
N SER A 4 -23.35 63.67 -13.85
CA SER A 4 -22.61 63.65 -12.58
C SER A 4 -21.72 62.40 -12.45
N SER A 5 -20.40 62.60 -12.51
CA SER A 5 -19.40 61.56 -12.27
C SER A 5 -19.17 61.22 -10.78
N GLY A 6 -19.69 62.06 -9.87
CA GLY A 6 -19.41 62.02 -8.42
C GLY A 6 -19.57 60.65 -7.74
N PRO A 7 -20.70 59.92 -7.93
CA PRO A 7 -20.93 58.66 -7.22
C PRO A 7 -19.90 57.58 -7.56
N ARG A 8 -19.46 57.52 -8.82
CA ARG A 8 -18.47 56.53 -9.29
C ARG A 8 -17.04 56.89 -8.88
N PHE A 9 -16.74 58.18 -8.67
CA PHE A 9 -15.48 58.62 -8.10
C PHE A 9 -15.40 58.26 -6.61
N LEU A 10 -16.41 58.64 -5.82
CA LEU A 10 -16.48 58.37 -4.38
C LEU A 10 -16.31 56.88 -4.05
N LEU A 11 -17.03 56.00 -4.75
CA LEU A 11 -16.91 54.55 -4.54
C LEU A 11 -15.48 54.03 -4.77
N ARG A 12 -14.79 54.53 -5.81
CA ARG A 12 -13.39 54.16 -6.10
C ARG A 12 -12.43 54.68 -5.04
N SER A 13 -12.65 55.91 -4.55
CA SER A 13 -11.87 56.48 -3.44
C SER A 13 -12.03 55.66 -2.14
N CYS A 14 -13.24 55.22 -1.80
CA CYS A 14 -13.49 54.39 -0.63
C CYS A 14 -12.81 53.01 -0.72
N VAL A 15 -12.84 52.36 -1.89
CA VAL A 15 -12.13 51.08 -2.09
C VAL A 15 -10.61 51.25 -1.98
N PHE A 16 -10.04 52.30 -2.58
CA PHE A 16 -8.61 52.60 -2.44
C PHE A 16 -8.20 52.87 -0.99
N LEU A 17 -9.03 53.60 -0.23
CA LEU A 17 -8.77 53.89 1.18
C LEU A 17 -8.76 52.61 2.03
N LEU A 18 -9.70 51.68 1.80
CA LEU A 18 -9.76 50.39 2.50
C LEU A 18 -8.53 49.51 2.21
N VAL A 19 -8.09 49.45 0.95
CA VAL A 19 -6.85 48.72 0.59
C VAL A 19 -5.63 49.34 1.26
N LEU A 20 -5.51 50.68 1.25
CA LEU A 20 -4.40 51.39 1.90
C LEU A 20 -4.35 51.13 3.42
N ILE A 21 -5.50 51.14 4.10
CA ILE A 21 -5.61 50.82 5.52
C ILE A 21 -5.19 49.37 5.80
N GLY A 22 -5.63 48.42 4.96
CA GLY A 22 -5.22 47.01 5.07
C GLY A 22 -3.71 46.81 4.96
N SER A 23 -3.08 47.40 3.93
CA SER A 23 -1.63 47.33 3.74
C SER A 23 -0.85 48.02 4.87
N LEU A 24 -1.34 49.15 5.40
CA LEU A 24 -0.73 49.82 6.55
C LEU A 24 -0.81 48.99 7.83
N LEU A 25 -1.96 48.37 8.13
CA LEU A 25 -2.11 47.47 9.27
C LEU A 25 -1.18 46.26 9.16
N GLN A 26 -1.03 45.70 7.96
CA GLN A 26 -0.15 44.56 7.71
C GLN A 26 1.34 44.94 7.85
N LEU A 27 1.75 46.12 7.39
CA LEU A 27 3.09 46.67 7.63
C LEU A 27 3.36 46.92 9.11
N VAL A 28 2.39 47.49 9.85
CA VAL A 28 2.50 47.72 11.30
C VAL A 28 2.59 46.40 12.06
N PHE A 29 1.84 45.36 11.67
CA PHE A 29 1.93 44.03 12.25
C PHE A 29 3.33 43.42 12.12
N PHE A 30 3.93 43.45 10.91
CA PHE A 30 5.28 42.93 10.70
C PHE A 30 6.38 43.82 11.30
N ALA A 31 6.17 45.13 11.43
CA ALA A 31 7.12 46.04 12.07
C ALA A 31 7.14 45.97 13.61
N LEU A 32 6.13 45.36 14.25
CA LEU A 32 5.99 45.27 15.70
C LEU A 32 6.25 43.87 16.28
N LEU A 33 6.59 42.86 15.45
CA LEU A 33 6.97 41.53 15.91
C LEU A 33 8.39 41.50 16.51
N PRO A 34 8.58 41.16 17.80
CA PRO A 34 9.91 41.00 18.38
C PRO A 34 10.60 39.73 17.88
N GLN A 35 11.91 39.81 17.61
CA GLN A 35 12.72 38.63 17.29
C GLN A 35 12.90 37.75 18.54
N ILE A 36 12.53 36.47 18.44
CA ILE A 36 12.74 35.47 19.50
C ILE A 36 14.07 34.76 19.27
N GLN A 37 14.95 34.77 20.27
CA GLN A 37 16.13 33.91 20.35
C GLN A 37 15.86 32.78 21.36
N LEU A 38 16.36 31.57 21.09
CA LEU A 38 16.27 30.42 22.00
C LEU A 38 17.57 30.27 22.82
N HIS A 39 17.46 30.04 24.13
CA HIS A 39 18.61 29.74 25.00
C HIS A 39 18.27 28.74 26.15
N THR A 40 18.31 27.45 25.79
CA THR A 40 19.12 26.37 26.42
C THR A 40 19.22 26.11 27.94
N GLU A 41 18.80 26.96 28.89
CA GLU A 41 19.18 26.75 30.32
C GLU A 41 18.21 25.93 31.20
N PHE A 42 16.99 25.59 30.75
CA PHE A 42 16.02 24.87 31.60
C PHE A 42 16.20 23.34 31.71
N CYS A 43 17.30 22.77 31.21
CA CYS A 43 17.52 21.32 31.18
C CYS A 43 17.81 20.67 32.54
N ASN A 44 18.28 21.41 33.54
CA ASN A 44 18.88 20.80 34.75
C ASN A 44 17.92 20.51 35.92
N ALA A 45 16.68 21.03 35.92
CA ALA A 45 15.76 20.88 37.06
C ALA A 45 15.00 19.53 37.08
N THR A 46 14.79 18.91 35.91
CA THR A 46 13.90 17.73 35.76
C THR A 46 14.61 16.39 35.99
N LEU A 47 15.93 16.40 36.22
CA LEU A 47 16.77 15.20 36.34
C LEU A 47 16.63 14.45 37.68
N ALA A 48 16.05 15.07 38.71
CA ALA A 48 16.08 14.54 40.09
C ALA A 48 14.97 13.52 40.42
N SER A 49 13.93 13.35 39.58
CA SER A 49 12.68 12.66 39.97
C SER A 49 12.34 11.38 39.19
N ARG A 50 13.25 10.88 38.33
CA ARG A 50 13.02 9.68 37.48
C ARG A 50 13.97 8.50 37.73
N SER A 51 14.87 8.60 38.70
CA SER A 51 15.95 7.63 38.96
C SER A 51 15.54 6.31 39.66
N LEU A 52 14.24 6.06 39.91
CA LEU A 52 13.78 5.01 40.83
C LEU A 52 12.86 3.92 40.23
N LEU A 53 12.51 3.98 38.95
CA LEU A 53 11.66 2.96 38.31
C LEU A 53 12.15 2.58 36.90
N ALA A 54 13.15 1.71 36.85
CA ALA A 54 13.39 0.83 35.69
C ALA A 54 12.55 -0.47 35.89
N PRO A 55 12.08 -1.11 34.81
CA PRO A 55 12.99 -1.89 33.97
C PRO A 55 13.05 -1.44 32.50
N THR A 56 14.21 -1.66 31.89
CA THR A 56 14.45 -1.64 30.43
C THR A 56 14.20 -3.04 29.83
N PRO A 57 14.03 -3.22 28.50
CA PRO A 57 14.35 -2.27 27.43
C PRO A 57 13.26 -2.02 26.37
N THR A 58 12.91 -0.74 26.23
CA THR A 58 12.67 -0.08 24.94
C THR A 58 13.44 1.24 24.99
N SER A 59 13.93 1.79 23.87
CA SER A 59 14.68 3.06 23.94
C SER A 59 13.75 4.18 24.44
N ALA A 60 14.16 4.83 25.54
CA ALA A 60 13.32 5.80 26.24
C ALA A 60 13.00 7.05 25.41
N GLU A 61 13.74 7.25 24.32
CA GLU A 61 13.60 8.34 23.35
C GLU A 61 12.42 8.11 22.39
N LEU A 62 12.06 6.86 22.07
CA LEU A 62 10.96 6.55 21.13
C LEU A 62 9.58 6.47 21.82
N ALA A 63 9.52 6.21 23.13
CA ALA A 63 8.24 6.08 23.83
C ALA A 63 7.40 7.40 23.84
N PRO A 64 7.96 8.60 24.05
CA PRO A 64 7.19 9.84 23.95
C PRO A 64 6.72 10.16 22.52
N PRO A 65 7.56 10.13 21.45
CA PRO A 65 7.12 10.31 20.07
C PRO A 65 6.06 9.30 19.63
N MET A 66 6.23 8.00 19.93
CA MET A 66 5.22 6.98 19.57
C MET A 66 3.91 7.17 20.32
N LYS A 67 3.95 7.62 21.58
CA LYS A 67 2.73 7.96 22.32
C LYS A 67 2.02 9.18 21.71
N LEU A 68 2.77 10.22 21.33
CA LEU A 68 2.22 11.41 20.66
C LEU A 68 1.67 11.08 19.26
N LEU A 69 2.32 10.18 18.52
CA LEU A 69 1.83 9.63 17.24
C LEU A 69 0.50 8.91 17.43
N PHE A 70 0.39 7.97 18.37
CA PHE A 70 -0.87 7.31 18.61
C PHE A 70 -1.94 8.30 19.11
N GLN A 71 -1.58 9.28 19.93
CA GLN A 71 -2.51 10.33 20.35
C GLN A 71 -2.98 11.23 19.19
N SER A 72 -2.14 11.54 18.19
CA SER A 72 -2.57 12.30 17.01
C SER A 72 -3.38 11.48 16.00
N LEU A 73 -3.21 10.15 15.97
CA LEU A 73 -4.05 9.22 15.21
C LEU A 73 -5.43 8.95 15.83
N TYR A 74 -5.61 9.26 17.13
CA TYR A 74 -6.86 9.07 17.88
C TYR A 74 -7.66 10.37 18.14
N VAL A 75 -7.17 11.53 17.69
CA VAL A 75 -7.83 12.84 17.90
C VAL A 75 -8.05 13.50 16.55
N SER A 76 -9.30 13.83 16.19
CA SER A 76 -9.55 14.46 14.89
C SER A 76 -8.90 15.85 14.80
N PRO A 77 -8.57 16.36 13.60
CA PRO A 77 -8.03 17.72 13.43
C PRO A 77 -8.90 18.82 14.06
N ARG A 78 -10.22 18.56 14.22
CA ARG A 78 -11.17 19.46 14.87
C ARG A 78 -11.05 19.45 16.40
N GLU A 79 -10.75 18.31 17.00
CA GLU A 79 -10.55 18.15 18.43
C GLU A 79 -9.15 18.62 18.86
N LEU A 80 -8.13 18.38 18.04
CA LEU A 80 -6.80 18.99 18.17
C LEU A 80 -6.91 20.53 18.22
N ALA A 81 -7.63 21.12 17.26
CA ALA A 81 -7.87 22.57 17.22
C ALA A 81 -8.73 23.10 18.39
N LEU A 82 -9.54 22.27 19.05
CA LEU A 82 -10.27 22.63 20.27
C LEU A 82 -9.37 22.57 21.50
N GLN A 83 -8.60 21.48 21.67
CA GLN A 83 -7.65 21.32 22.79
C GLN A 83 -6.56 22.39 22.77
N GLN A 84 -5.95 22.64 21.60
CA GLN A 84 -4.97 23.73 21.43
C GLN A 84 -5.55 25.09 21.85
N LYS A 85 -6.83 25.35 21.56
CA LYS A 85 -7.51 26.59 21.91
C LYS A 85 -7.87 26.71 23.39
N GLU A 86 -8.10 25.60 24.09
CA GLU A 86 -8.23 25.58 25.55
C GLU A 86 -6.87 25.69 26.27
N GLU A 87 -5.81 25.11 25.71
CA GLU A 87 -4.44 25.27 26.23
C GLU A 87 -3.88 26.68 25.99
N GLU A 88 -4.13 27.31 24.83
CA GLU A 88 -3.86 28.72 24.61
C GLU A 88 -4.60 29.59 25.64
N ARG A 89 -5.88 29.30 25.90
CA ARG A 89 -6.67 30.05 26.87
C ARG A 89 -6.07 29.96 28.28
N ARG A 90 -5.71 28.75 28.73
CA ARG A 90 -5.02 28.52 30.01
C ARG A 90 -3.62 29.17 30.06
N ARG A 91 -2.87 29.18 28.97
CA ARG A 91 -1.56 29.88 28.88
C ARG A 91 -1.74 31.40 28.99
N ASN A 92 -2.72 31.97 28.31
CA ASN A 92 -2.99 33.41 28.33
C ASN A 92 -3.47 33.91 29.70
N GLU A 93 -4.14 33.05 30.49
CA GLU A 93 -4.51 33.32 31.88
C GLU A 93 -3.31 33.30 32.85
N LEU A 94 -2.17 32.71 32.46
CA LEU A 94 -0.94 32.59 33.28
C LEU A 94 0.19 33.56 32.90
N ALA A 95 0.03 34.35 31.82
CA ALA A 95 1.13 35.12 31.21
C ALA A 95 1.19 36.62 31.62
N GLN A 96 0.42 37.06 32.62
CA GLN A 96 0.33 38.48 33.01
C GLN A 96 1.21 38.88 34.21
N ASP A 97 2.55 38.78 34.10
CA ASP A 97 3.49 39.62 34.89
C ASP A 97 4.88 39.75 34.19
N PRO A 98 5.53 40.95 34.04
CA PRO A 98 6.63 41.13 33.08
C PRO A 98 8.00 41.61 33.64
N LYS A 99 9.12 41.21 32.98
CA LYS A 99 10.48 41.85 32.88
C LYS A 99 11.48 40.91 32.13
N GLN A 100 12.59 41.31 31.47
CA GLN A 100 12.96 42.53 30.71
C GLN A 100 14.36 42.34 30.01
N THR A 101 14.58 42.81 28.75
CA THR A 101 15.89 43.23 28.13
C THR A 101 17.03 42.18 27.84
N ILE A 102 18.09 42.29 26.99
CA ILE A 102 18.52 43.19 25.85
C ILE A 102 19.74 42.62 25.02
N ARG A 103 19.78 42.80 23.66
CA ARG A 103 20.95 42.84 22.69
C ARG A 103 21.96 41.65 22.54
N SER A 104 22.77 41.47 21.46
CA SER A 104 22.75 41.88 20.01
C SER A 104 23.98 41.43 19.15
N LYS A 105 23.79 41.22 17.80
CA LYS A 105 24.73 41.45 16.64
C LYS A 105 25.94 40.48 16.36
N GLN A 106 26.10 39.88 15.16
CA GLN A 106 26.85 40.26 13.89
C GLN A 106 28.40 40.03 13.93
N ASP A 107 29.19 39.69 12.86
CA ASP A 107 28.99 39.32 11.42
C ASP A 107 30.31 38.78 10.75
N ALA A 108 30.18 38.07 9.59
CA ALA A 108 31.12 37.98 8.41
C ALA A 108 32.59 37.42 8.53
N ALA A 109 33.36 37.08 7.47
CA ALA A 109 33.16 36.46 6.11
C ALA A 109 34.54 36.27 5.34
N LYS A 110 34.53 35.70 4.10
CA LYS A 110 35.58 35.79 3.00
C LYS A 110 36.88 34.96 3.13
N ASP A 111 37.77 34.68 2.13
CA ASP A 111 37.93 34.73 0.63
C ASP A 111 39.22 33.90 0.27
N GLU A 112 39.69 33.50 -0.95
CA GLU A 112 39.14 33.01 -2.25
C GLU A 112 40.33 32.43 -3.13
N GLY A 113 40.10 31.44 -4.01
CA GLY A 113 40.92 31.10 -5.21
C GLY A 113 42.14 30.13 -5.17
N TYR A 114 42.75 29.69 -6.30
CA TYR A 114 42.36 29.82 -7.73
C TYR A 114 43.15 28.90 -8.74
N ARG A 115 42.43 28.25 -9.69
CA ARG A 115 42.78 27.77 -11.08
C ARG A 115 43.80 26.66 -11.48
N ASN A 116 43.43 26.04 -12.62
CA ASN A 116 44.04 25.00 -13.51
C ASN A 116 44.93 25.67 -14.64
N PRO A 117 45.61 25.04 -15.66
CA PRO A 117 45.04 24.04 -16.63
C PRO A 117 45.94 23.07 -17.50
N LEU A 118 45.28 22.08 -18.17
CA LEU A 118 45.44 21.56 -19.58
C LEU A 118 46.65 20.72 -20.12
N GLY A 119 46.29 19.69 -20.95
CA GLY A 119 47.09 19.04 -22.03
C GLY A 119 47.70 17.65 -21.68
N GLY A 120 47.71 16.59 -22.51
CA GLY A 120 47.22 16.35 -23.89
C GLY A 120 47.13 14.82 -24.22
N GLU A 121 46.83 14.44 -25.47
CA GLU A 121 46.38 13.07 -25.87
C GLU A 121 47.50 12.06 -26.24
N GLY A 122 47.23 10.73 -26.18
CA GLY A 122 48.10 9.70 -26.79
C GLY A 122 47.76 8.20 -26.55
N GLU A 123 47.86 7.42 -27.63
CA GLU A 123 48.18 5.96 -27.75
C GLU A 123 47.26 4.86 -27.16
N THR A 124 46.39 4.33 -28.02
CA THR A 124 45.57 3.12 -27.79
C THR A 124 46.23 1.82 -28.29
N PHE A 125 47.08 1.17 -27.48
CA PHE A 125 47.40 -0.27 -27.68
C PHE A 125 47.84 -1.04 -26.41
N GLN A 126 47.58 -0.53 -25.20
CA GLN A 126 47.85 -1.24 -23.93
C GLN A 126 46.61 -1.38 -23.04
N ALA A 127 45.43 -1.03 -23.54
CA ALA A 127 44.23 -0.89 -22.71
C ALA A 127 43.65 -2.23 -22.22
N GLU A 128 43.61 -3.27 -23.06
CA GLU A 128 42.86 -4.50 -22.78
C GLU A 128 43.52 -5.35 -21.68
N THR A 129 44.83 -5.60 -21.78
CA THR A 129 45.58 -6.34 -20.75
C THR A 129 45.73 -5.55 -19.44
N LEU A 130 45.64 -4.22 -19.48
CA LEU A 130 45.55 -3.39 -18.28
C LEU A 130 44.15 -3.47 -17.65
N ALA A 131 43.09 -3.45 -18.47
CA ALA A 131 41.71 -3.55 -18.01
C ALA A 131 41.41 -4.91 -17.34
N GLU A 132 41.90 -6.03 -17.88
CA GLU A 132 41.75 -7.34 -17.22
C GLU A 132 42.46 -7.39 -15.86
N ASN A 133 43.68 -6.85 -15.75
CA ASN A 133 44.40 -6.77 -14.48
C ASN A 133 43.78 -5.77 -13.49
N GLN A 134 43.14 -4.71 -13.97
CA GLN A 134 42.37 -3.78 -13.14
C GLN A 134 41.04 -4.39 -12.69
N ALA A 135 40.35 -5.14 -13.55
CA ALA A 135 39.13 -5.87 -13.20
C ALA A 135 39.40 -6.94 -12.14
N LEU A 136 40.46 -7.75 -12.31
CA LEU A 136 40.85 -8.76 -11.32
C LEU A 136 41.23 -8.13 -9.98
N LYS A 137 41.94 -6.99 -9.98
CA LYS A 137 42.24 -6.23 -8.76
C LYS A 137 41.02 -5.57 -8.14
N ALA A 138 40.09 -5.06 -8.94
CA ALA A 138 38.83 -4.49 -8.44
C ALA A 138 37.94 -5.58 -7.83
N GLN A 139 37.94 -6.79 -8.41
CA GLN A 139 37.24 -7.95 -7.87
C GLN A 139 37.86 -8.41 -6.54
N GLN A 140 39.19 -8.55 -6.47
CA GLN A 140 39.90 -8.86 -5.21
C GLN A 140 39.78 -7.76 -4.15
N LEU A 141 39.63 -6.50 -4.56
CA LEU A 141 39.35 -5.39 -3.64
C LEU A 141 37.91 -5.45 -3.14
N ALA A 142 36.93 -5.70 -4.02
CA ALA A 142 35.53 -5.85 -3.66
C ALA A 142 35.27 -7.07 -2.77
N GLU A 143 35.97 -8.19 -3.00
CA GLU A 143 35.96 -9.37 -2.12
C GLU A 143 36.51 -9.04 -0.72
N LYS A 144 37.58 -8.21 -0.64
CA LYS A 144 38.10 -7.72 0.65
C LYS A 144 37.26 -6.63 1.31
N GLU A 145 36.57 -5.82 0.53
CA GLU A 145 35.59 -4.86 1.05
C GLU A 145 34.34 -5.59 1.56
N GLU A 146 33.87 -6.65 0.88
CA GLU A 146 32.87 -7.59 1.41
C GLU A 146 33.33 -8.28 2.70
N GLU A 147 34.56 -8.76 2.77
CA GLU A 147 35.11 -9.44 3.95
C GLU A 147 35.26 -8.48 5.14
N MET A 148 35.86 -7.30 4.93
CA MET A 148 35.92 -6.25 5.95
C MET A 148 34.54 -5.76 6.37
N GLU A 149 33.59 -5.58 5.44
CA GLU A 149 32.25 -5.10 5.78
C GLU A 149 31.43 -6.18 6.52
N ARG A 150 31.67 -7.47 6.27
CA ARG A 150 31.14 -8.57 7.12
C ARG A 150 31.75 -8.56 8.52
N GLU A 151 33.07 -8.44 8.65
CA GLU A 151 33.71 -8.30 9.97
C GLU A 151 33.21 -7.05 10.71
N ARG A 152 33.00 -5.95 9.99
CA ARG A 152 32.46 -4.69 10.51
C ARG A 152 31.01 -4.86 10.97
N GLN A 153 30.17 -5.54 10.19
CA GLN A 153 28.78 -5.86 10.55
C GLN A 153 28.72 -6.75 11.80
N MET A 154 29.59 -7.76 11.93
CA MET A 154 29.69 -8.59 13.14
C MET A 154 30.18 -7.80 14.38
N ASN A 155 30.83 -6.65 14.18
CA ASN A 155 31.32 -5.77 15.24
C ASN A 155 30.49 -4.48 15.41
N LEU A 156 29.33 -4.34 14.74
CA LEU A 156 28.43 -3.21 14.96
C LEU A 156 27.76 -3.33 16.34
N PRO A 157 27.75 -2.25 17.16
CA PRO A 157 26.92 -2.23 18.37
C PRO A 157 25.44 -2.27 17.97
N ALA A 158 24.63 -3.05 18.69
CA ALA A 158 23.22 -3.28 18.34
C ALA A 158 22.42 -1.96 18.24
N GLY A 159 22.05 -1.61 17.01
CA GLY A 159 21.37 -0.37 16.64
C GLY A 159 20.45 -0.58 15.44
N PHE A 160 19.83 0.51 14.95
CA PHE A 160 18.88 0.46 13.85
C PHE A 160 19.58 0.11 12.51
N PHE A 161 19.01 -0.79 11.72
CA PHE A 161 19.70 -1.35 10.55
C PHE A 161 19.66 -0.44 9.32
N LEU A 162 20.76 -0.46 8.54
CA LEU A 162 20.94 0.34 7.34
C LEU A 162 20.18 -0.23 6.14
N GLN A 163 19.41 0.64 5.47
CA GLN A 163 18.37 0.30 4.47
C GLN A 163 18.90 -0.22 3.11
N THR A 164 20.16 -0.65 3.01
CA THR A 164 20.86 -0.89 1.72
C THR A 164 21.14 -2.35 1.38
N ARG A 165 20.90 -3.31 2.29
CA ARG A 165 21.08 -4.75 2.02
C ARG A 165 19.97 -5.62 2.61
N GLY A 166 19.03 -6.01 1.73
CA GLY A 166 18.34 -7.31 1.78
C GLY A 166 17.35 -7.56 2.92
N GLN A 167 16.10 -7.88 2.57
CA GLN A 167 15.17 -8.51 3.49
C GLN A 167 15.62 -9.94 3.84
N GLY A 168 15.28 -10.41 5.05
CA GLY A 168 15.23 -11.85 5.36
C GLY A 168 16.55 -12.62 5.47
N HIS A 169 17.57 -12.09 6.16
CA HIS A 169 18.80 -12.86 6.47
C HIS A 169 19.12 -12.98 7.98
N GLU A 170 18.35 -12.34 8.86
CA GLU A 170 18.44 -12.57 10.31
C GLU A 170 17.36 -13.57 10.77
N ALA A 171 17.73 -14.49 11.66
CA ALA A 171 16.79 -15.37 12.33
C ALA A 171 15.79 -14.57 13.19
N ILE A 172 14.53 -15.01 13.29
CA ILE A 172 13.45 -14.25 13.96
C ILE A 172 13.68 -14.02 15.47
N ILE A 173 14.60 -14.78 16.08
CA ILE A 173 15.09 -14.59 17.46
C ILE A 173 16.09 -13.43 17.61
N SER A 174 16.47 -12.76 16.53
CA SER A 174 17.33 -11.58 16.56
C SER A 174 16.71 -10.45 17.38
N LYS A 175 17.58 -9.73 18.09
CA LYS A 175 17.20 -8.54 18.87
C LYS A 175 17.24 -7.25 18.05
N SER A 176 17.63 -7.33 16.78
CA SER A 176 17.66 -6.19 15.86
C SER A 176 16.27 -5.56 15.71
N ALA A 177 16.21 -4.26 15.95
CA ALA A 177 15.00 -3.47 15.77
C ALA A 177 14.86 -3.10 14.29
N TYR A 178 13.78 -3.55 13.67
CA TYR A 178 13.38 -3.14 12.32
C TYR A 178 12.35 -2.00 12.42
N CYS A 179 12.15 -1.22 11.37
CA CYS A 179 11.05 -0.25 11.39
C CYS A 179 9.69 -0.98 11.36
N ILE A 180 9.51 -1.87 10.38
CA ILE A 180 8.22 -2.50 10.09
C ILE A 180 8.34 -4.02 10.22
N ASN A 181 7.40 -4.64 10.93
CA ASN A 181 7.09 -6.05 10.73
C ASN A 181 5.89 -6.13 9.76
N VAL A 182 5.99 -6.91 8.68
CA VAL A 182 4.80 -7.31 7.89
C VAL A 182 4.48 -8.75 8.29
N VAL A 183 3.21 -9.03 8.60
CA VAL A 183 2.79 -10.27 9.27
C VAL A 183 1.72 -10.99 8.46
N THR A 184 2.02 -12.20 7.97
CA THR A 184 1.06 -13.03 7.22
C THR A 184 0.40 -14.11 8.10
N PRO A 185 -0.95 -14.21 8.11
CA PRO A 185 -1.70 -15.24 8.84
C PRO A 185 -1.63 -16.65 8.24
N SER A 186 -1.24 -16.84 6.98
CA SER A 186 -1.33 -18.15 6.32
C SER A 186 -0.50 -18.26 5.03
N ASP A 187 -0.30 -19.48 4.56
CA ASP A 187 0.22 -19.84 3.24
C ASP A 187 -0.81 -19.72 2.10
N SER A 188 -1.98 -19.11 2.36
CA SER A 188 -2.97 -18.81 1.32
C SER A 188 -2.32 -18.01 0.18
N PRO A 189 -2.36 -18.47 -1.09
CA PRO A 189 -1.67 -17.81 -2.19
C PRO A 189 -2.08 -16.34 -2.43
N GLY A 190 -3.29 -15.95 -2.04
CA GLY A 190 -3.72 -14.55 -2.08
C GLY A 190 -3.05 -13.69 -1.00
N VAL A 191 -2.94 -14.22 0.22
CA VAL A 191 -2.26 -13.56 1.34
C VAL A 191 -0.76 -13.45 1.06
N LEU A 192 -0.15 -14.51 0.52
CA LEU A 192 1.28 -14.51 0.17
C LEU A 192 1.59 -13.55 -0.99
N LEU A 193 0.70 -13.38 -1.96
CA LEU A 193 0.85 -12.35 -3.01
C LEU A 193 0.82 -10.94 -2.39
N ASP A 194 -0.11 -10.65 -1.49
CA ASP A 194 -0.13 -9.37 -0.78
C ASP A 194 1.11 -9.16 0.09
N PHE A 195 1.55 -10.20 0.79
CA PHE A 195 2.77 -10.19 1.59
C PHE A 195 4.01 -9.85 0.76
N GLU A 196 4.18 -10.51 -0.40
CA GLU A 196 5.25 -10.22 -1.35
C GLU A 196 5.17 -8.76 -1.87
N LEU A 197 3.97 -8.25 -2.15
CA LEU A 197 3.78 -6.88 -2.64
C LEU A 197 4.06 -5.81 -1.58
N TYR A 198 3.69 -6.05 -0.32
CA TYR A 198 4.02 -5.16 0.80
C TYR A 198 5.52 -5.15 1.09
N LEU A 199 6.15 -6.33 1.11
CA LEU A 199 7.61 -6.44 1.30
C LEU A 199 8.39 -5.75 0.18
N ASN A 200 8.03 -5.99 -1.09
CA ASN A 200 8.68 -5.32 -2.24
C ASN A 200 8.48 -3.79 -2.27
N ALA A 201 7.56 -3.23 -1.48
CA ALA A 201 7.28 -1.80 -1.41
C ALA A 201 7.78 -1.11 -0.11
N LEU A 202 8.22 -1.89 0.89
CA LEU A 202 8.66 -1.42 2.21
C LEU A 202 10.08 -1.93 2.49
N PRO A 203 11.14 -1.20 2.07
CA PRO A 203 12.52 -1.64 2.24
C PRO A 203 12.96 -1.77 3.72
N SER A 204 12.32 -1.09 4.67
CA SER A 204 12.60 -1.23 6.11
C SER A 204 11.75 -2.31 6.80
N ALA A 205 10.98 -3.09 6.03
CA ALA A 205 10.17 -4.18 6.54
C ALA A 205 10.92 -5.52 6.60
N ARG A 206 10.61 -6.34 7.61
CA ARG A 206 10.94 -7.78 7.61
C ARG A 206 9.68 -8.66 7.52
N PRO A 207 9.79 -9.85 6.90
CA PRO A 207 8.72 -10.85 6.89
C PRO A 207 8.52 -11.50 8.26
N VAL A 208 7.27 -11.68 8.66
CA VAL A 208 6.85 -12.50 9.81
C VAL A 208 5.73 -13.44 9.37
N TYR A 209 5.97 -14.73 9.42
CA TYR A 209 4.95 -15.76 9.18
C TYR A 209 4.33 -16.18 10.53
N SER A 210 3.01 -16.13 10.71
CA SER A 210 2.38 -16.56 11.99
C SER A 210 1.78 -17.96 11.95
N TYR A 211 2.11 -18.72 10.90
CA TYR A 211 1.60 -20.07 10.61
C TYR A 211 2.76 -21.05 10.43
N ARG A 212 2.46 -22.37 10.40
CA ARG A 212 3.45 -23.42 10.14
C ARG A 212 3.30 -23.92 8.70
N GLY A 213 4.35 -23.81 7.89
CA GLY A 213 4.38 -24.24 6.49
C GLY A 213 5.72 -23.95 5.83
N ASN A 214 5.80 -24.08 4.50
CA ASN A 214 7.06 -24.06 3.74
C ASN A 214 7.73 -22.67 3.60
N GLY A 215 7.17 -21.61 4.21
CA GLY A 215 7.80 -20.28 4.31
C GLY A 215 8.66 -20.20 5.56
N GLU A 216 9.80 -20.88 5.53
CA GLU A 216 10.53 -21.35 6.73
C GLU A 216 10.73 -20.31 7.84
N GLN A 217 10.38 -20.71 9.07
CA GLN A 217 10.81 -20.03 10.30
C GLN A 217 11.87 -20.86 11.03
N GLU A 218 13.14 -20.62 10.70
CA GLU A 218 14.26 -21.14 11.47
C GLU A 218 14.40 -20.43 12.83
N SER A 219 13.64 -20.92 13.80
CA SER A 219 14.07 -20.90 15.21
C SER A 219 13.43 -22.04 16.01
N SER A 220 13.34 -23.24 15.42
CA SER A 220 12.74 -24.46 15.98
C SER A 220 13.59 -25.07 17.11
N SER A 221 13.82 -24.28 18.16
CA SER A 221 14.24 -24.77 19.48
C SER A 221 13.07 -25.50 20.13
N TYR A 222 12.86 -26.74 19.69
CA TYR A 222 11.94 -27.69 20.32
C TYR A 222 12.25 -27.80 21.82
N SER A 223 11.20 -27.96 22.62
CA SER A 223 11.36 -28.49 23.99
C SER A 223 11.36 -30.01 23.92
N ASP A 224 12.13 -30.70 24.77
CA ASP A 224 12.18 -32.18 24.82
C ASP A 224 10.80 -32.81 25.06
N ASP A 225 9.88 -32.05 25.66
CA ASP A 225 8.45 -32.36 25.87
C ASP A 225 7.61 -32.41 24.57
N GLY A 226 8.19 -32.13 23.39
CA GLY A 226 7.51 -32.15 22.09
C GLY A 226 6.48 -31.04 21.88
N LYS A 227 6.34 -30.10 22.83
CA LYS A 227 5.44 -28.94 22.70
C LYS A 227 6.11 -27.85 21.88
N ALA A 228 5.36 -27.32 20.92
CA ALA A 228 5.81 -26.24 20.05
C ALA A 228 6.11 -24.97 20.88
N LYS A 229 7.20 -24.30 20.52
CA LYS A 229 7.58 -23.02 21.14
C LYS A 229 6.71 -21.91 20.58
N ARG A 230 6.14 -21.10 21.48
CA ARG A 230 5.29 -19.95 21.18
C ARG A 230 6.07 -18.89 20.41
N LEU A 231 5.48 -18.31 19.37
CA LEU A 231 6.11 -17.20 18.63
C LEU A 231 5.75 -15.87 19.29
N GLU A 232 6.76 -15.23 19.87
CA GLU A 232 6.68 -13.86 20.37
C GLU A 232 7.12 -12.89 19.26
N MET A 233 6.41 -11.78 19.09
CA MET A 233 6.70 -10.79 18.05
C MET A 233 8.09 -10.14 18.25
N PRO A 234 8.98 -10.11 17.24
CA PRO A 234 10.28 -9.43 17.33
C PRO A 234 10.14 -7.89 17.30
N PRO A 235 11.11 -7.14 17.88
CA PRO A 235 10.97 -5.71 18.18
C PRO A 235 10.97 -4.82 16.93
N SER A 236 10.00 -3.91 16.83
CA SER A 236 9.84 -2.96 15.70
C SER A 236 9.08 -1.69 16.11
N VAL A 237 9.07 -0.68 15.23
CA VAL A 237 8.29 0.55 15.40
C VAL A 237 6.79 0.31 15.13
N ILE A 238 6.45 -0.37 14.03
CA ILE A 238 5.07 -0.79 13.71
C ILE A 238 4.98 -2.26 13.28
N ASP A 239 3.79 -2.84 13.46
CA ASP A 239 3.42 -4.18 13.03
C ASP A 239 2.20 -4.11 12.11
N ILE A 240 2.38 -4.47 10.84
CA ILE A 240 1.33 -4.53 9.81
C ILE A 240 0.83 -5.98 9.71
N TYR A 241 -0.41 -6.20 10.11
CA TYR A 241 -1.08 -7.51 10.03
C TYR A 241 -1.92 -7.57 8.76
N LEU A 242 -1.69 -8.60 7.93
CA LEU A 242 -2.43 -8.77 6.69
C LEU A 242 -3.70 -9.60 6.93
N GLU A 243 -4.82 -9.17 6.33
CA GLU A 243 -6.09 -9.88 6.23
C GLU A 243 -6.88 -10.18 7.51
N ARG A 244 -6.25 -10.41 8.67
CA ARG A 244 -6.91 -10.88 9.91
C ARG A 244 -6.32 -10.22 11.15
N HIS A 245 -7.14 -10.02 12.17
CA HIS A 245 -6.69 -9.43 13.44
C HIS A 245 -5.85 -10.45 14.23
N PRO A 246 -4.70 -10.06 14.82
CA PRO A 246 -3.76 -10.99 15.45
C PRO A 246 -4.26 -11.68 16.73
N VAL A 247 -5.52 -11.46 17.13
CA VAL A 247 -6.18 -12.20 18.22
C VAL A 247 -7.02 -13.38 17.73
N ASP A 248 -7.35 -13.47 16.43
CA ASP A 248 -8.08 -14.62 15.92
C ASP A 248 -7.16 -15.84 15.88
N LYS A 249 -7.25 -16.65 16.95
CA LYS A 249 -6.49 -17.89 17.15
C LYS A 249 -6.73 -18.95 16.06
N LYS A 250 -7.72 -18.77 15.19
CA LYS A 250 -7.89 -19.58 13.97
C LYS A 250 -6.78 -19.33 12.94
N TYR A 251 -6.25 -18.11 12.90
CA TYR A 251 -5.19 -17.66 11.98
C TYR A 251 -3.87 -17.32 12.72
N TYR A 252 -3.94 -17.05 14.02
CA TYR A 252 -2.81 -16.74 14.90
C TYR A 252 -2.77 -17.70 16.12
N PRO A 253 -2.71 -19.04 15.93
CA PRO A 253 -2.85 -20.00 17.03
C PRO A 253 -1.70 -19.98 18.06
N ASP A 254 -0.46 -19.83 17.59
CA ASP A 254 0.77 -19.96 18.39
C ASP A 254 1.46 -18.60 18.70
N PHE A 255 0.78 -17.48 18.44
CA PHE A 255 1.39 -16.16 18.18
C PHE A 255 0.99 -15.05 19.17
N HIS A 256 1.92 -14.14 19.52
CA HIS A 256 1.63 -12.95 20.35
C HIS A 256 1.96 -11.63 19.67
N ALA A 257 0.91 -10.88 19.33
CA ALA A 257 1.00 -9.43 19.14
C ALA A 257 1.34 -8.73 20.47
N PRO A 258 2.26 -7.74 20.48
CA PRO A 258 2.55 -6.95 21.67
C PRO A 258 1.35 -6.10 22.08
N LYS A 259 0.84 -6.29 23.31
CA LYS A 259 -0.36 -5.58 23.83
C LYS A 259 -0.23 -4.06 23.91
N GLU A 260 0.99 -3.53 23.87
CA GLU A 260 1.30 -2.11 24.05
C GLU A 260 1.48 -1.35 22.72
N LYS A 261 1.51 -2.05 21.59
CA LYS A 261 1.52 -1.44 20.25
C LYS A 261 0.10 -1.33 19.70
N SER A 262 -0.23 -0.21 19.06
CA SER A 262 -1.47 -0.12 18.28
C SER A 262 -1.35 -0.95 17.00
N ILE A 263 -2.40 -1.71 16.68
CA ILE A 263 -2.40 -2.60 15.50
C ILE A 263 -2.59 -1.79 14.21
N TRP A 264 -1.74 -2.05 13.21
CA TRP A 264 -1.97 -1.65 11.81
C TRP A 264 -2.48 -2.87 11.06
N MET A 265 -3.67 -2.79 10.45
CA MET A 265 -4.32 -3.95 9.84
C MET A 265 -4.70 -3.68 8.39
N MET A 266 -4.14 -4.45 7.46
CA MET A 266 -4.54 -4.42 6.05
C MET A 266 -5.80 -5.26 5.85
N GLN A 267 -6.91 -4.60 5.53
CA GLN A 267 -8.22 -5.22 5.57
C GLN A 267 -8.66 -5.81 4.22
N ASN A 268 -8.88 -7.13 4.21
CA ASN A 268 -9.82 -7.76 3.28
C ASN A 268 -11.23 -7.60 3.88
N VAL A 269 -11.98 -6.66 3.32
CA VAL A 269 -13.25 -6.16 3.91
C VAL A 269 -14.37 -7.22 3.83
N GLU A 270 -14.28 -8.16 2.89
CA GLU A 270 -15.16 -9.33 2.75
C GLU A 270 -15.02 -10.37 3.87
N PHE A 271 -13.90 -10.38 4.61
CA PHE A 271 -13.59 -11.38 5.63
C PHE A 271 -13.68 -10.87 7.07
N PHE A 272 -14.00 -9.59 7.27
CA PHE A 272 -13.99 -8.97 8.59
C PHE A 272 -15.11 -9.48 9.50
N ASP A 273 -14.75 -10.00 10.67
CA ASP A 273 -15.69 -10.28 11.74
C ASP A 273 -15.81 -9.05 12.67
N ARG A 274 -17.04 -8.67 13.02
CA ARG A 274 -17.33 -7.54 13.91
C ARG A 274 -16.66 -7.68 15.29
N HIS A 275 -16.39 -8.91 15.72
CA HIS A 275 -15.77 -9.22 17.01
C HIS A 275 -14.25 -8.92 17.06
N GLU A 276 -13.59 -8.64 15.92
CA GLU A 276 -12.14 -8.42 15.88
C GLU A 276 -11.68 -7.12 16.57
N LEU A 277 -12.58 -6.14 16.76
CA LEU A 277 -12.22 -4.78 17.19
C LEU A 277 -12.20 -4.51 18.69
N ASP A 278 -12.96 -5.26 19.48
CA ASP A 278 -13.11 -4.98 20.91
C ASP A 278 -11.85 -5.36 21.73
N ASN A 279 -10.85 -6.04 21.14
CA ASN A 279 -9.62 -6.44 21.81
C ASN A 279 -8.45 -6.81 20.86
N PRO A 280 -7.24 -6.25 21.05
CA PRO A 280 -6.96 -4.88 21.47
C PRO A 280 -7.19 -3.90 20.32
N THR A 281 -7.19 -2.59 20.61
CA THR A 281 -7.58 -1.54 19.67
C THR A 281 -6.74 -1.53 18.38
N VAL A 282 -7.40 -1.69 17.23
CA VAL A 282 -6.83 -1.31 15.92
C VAL A 282 -6.55 0.20 15.94
N GLY A 283 -5.31 0.59 15.66
CA GLY A 283 -4.92 1.99 15.53
C GLY A 283 -5.10 2.52 14.12
N VAL A 284 -4.76 1.71 13.11
CA VAL A 284 -4.87 2.06 11.70
C VAL A 284 -5.44 0.90 10.89
N MET A 285 -6.52 1.15 10.15
CA MET A 285 -6.98 0.25 9.07
C MET A 285 -6.37 0.67 7.74
N MET A 286 -5.65 -0.23 7.08
CA MET A 286 -5.07 -0.03 5.75
C MET A 286 -6.01 -0.64 4.70
N VAL A 287 -6.37 0.12 3.66
CA VAL A 287 -7.54 -0.23 2.82
C VAL A 287 -7.27 -0.14 1.31
N LYS A 288 -7.57 -1.25 0.62
CA LYS A 288 -7.21 -1.51 -0.78
C LYS A 288 -8.06 -0.83 -1.85
N ASN A 289 -9.32 -0.45 -1.55
CA ASN A 289 -10.28 0.08 -2.53
C ASN A 289 -11.30 1.05 -1.91
N ARG A 290 -12.03 1.79 -2.74
CA ARG A 290 -12.92 2.90 -2.33
C ARG A 290 -14.19 2.39 -1.64
N ILE A 291 -14.77 1.27 -2.09
CA ILE A 291 -15.88 0.60 -1.41
C ILE A 291 -15.47 0.14 -0.01
N GLY A 292 -14.26 -0.40 0.14
CA GLY A 292 -13.67 -0.74 1.44
C GLY A 292 -13.47 0.49 2.32
N LEU A 293 -12.90 1.58 1.76
CA LEU A 293 -12.69 2.84 2.47
C LEU A 293 -14.01 3.40 3.00
N LYS A 294 -15.04 3.49 2.14
CA LYS A 294 -16.40 3.88 2.53
C LYS A 294 -16.92 2.99 3.66
N LYS A 295 -16.81 1.67 3.50
CA LYS A 295 -17.30 0.68 4.45
C LYS A 295 -16.67 0.80 5.84
N VAL A 296 -15.34 0.90 5.93
CA VAL A 296 -14.67 1.02 7.24
C VAL A 296 -14.91 2.39 7.88
N LEU A 297 -15.11 3.47 7.10
CA LEU A 297 -15.47 4.79 7.63
C LEU A 297 -16.92 4.82 8.16
N GLU A 298 -17.86 4.22 7.44
CA GLU A 298 -19.25 4.07 7.90
C GLU A 298 -19.33 3.19 9.15
N TYR A 299 -18.54 2.12 9.22
CA TYR A 299 -18.44 1.27 10.42
C TYR A 299 -17.82 2.02 11.60
N ARG A 300 -16.70 2.75 11.38
CA ARG A 300 -16.05 3.59 12.40
C ARG A 300 -17.04 4.56 13.02
N HIS A 301 -17.82 5.24 12.19
CA HIS A 301 -18.83 6.20 12.64
C HIS A 301 -19.99 5.53 13.38
N ARG A 302 -20.54 4.43 12.86
CA ARG A 302 -21.66 3.67 13.45
C ARG A 302 -21.33 3.11 14.82
N HIS A 303 -20.10 2.63 15.01
CA HIS A 303 -19.63 1.98 16.24
C HIS A 303 -18.79 2.89 17.14
N GLN A 304 -18.66 4.19 16.81
CA GLN A 304 -17.93 5.21 17.60
C GLN A 304 -16.46 4.84 17.87
N LEU A 305 -15.80 4.25 16.89
CA LEU A 305 -14.43 3.74 17.00
C LEU A 305 -13.39 4.81 16.63
N SER A 306 -12.20 4.71 17.21
CA SER A 306 -11.17 5.74 17.13
C SER A 306 -10.08 5.52 16.06
N TYR A 307 -10.08 4.40 15.33
CA TYR A 307 -9.00 4.09 14.38
C TYR A 307 -8.87 5.11 13.24
N SER A 308 -7.64 5.45 12.87
CA SER A 308 -7.37 6.15 11.60
C SER A 308 -7.54 5.17 10.42
N VAL A 309 -7.87 5.67 9.22
CA VAL A 309 -7.94 4.84 8.02
C VAL A 309 -6.89 5.30 7.01
N PHE A 310 -5.95 4.42 6.69
CA PHE A 310 -4.90 4.63 5.68
C PHE A 310 -5.36 4.04 4.34
N TYR A 311 -5.74 4.90 3.40
CA TYR A 311 -6.13 4.48 2.07
C TYR A 311 -4.89 4.31 1.17
N THR A 312 -4.56 3.06 0.86
CA THR A 312 -3.34 2.70 0.13
C THR A 312 -3.55 2.55 -1.38
N LYS A 313 -4.81 2.48 -1.86
CA LYS A 313 -5.17 1.65 -3.02
C LYS A 313 -4.52 0.26 -2.90
N HIS A 314 -4.34 -0.47 -4.00
CA HIS A 314 -3.50 -1.67 -4.03
C HIS A 314 -2.98 -1.95 -5.44
N THR A 315 -2.11 -2.96 -5.58
CA THR A 315 -1.48 -3.34 -6.86
C THR A 315 -1.45 -4.87 -7.03
N SER A 316 -0.89 -5.34 -8.15
CA SER A 316 -0.51 -6.73 -8.41
C SER A 316 0.94 -6.79 -8.95
N ARG A 317 1.45 -8.02 -9.18
CA ARG A 317 2.61 -8.23 -10.06
C ARG A 317 2.36 -7.56 -11.41
N ASP A 318 3.37 -6.88 -11.95
CA ASP A 318 3.31 -6.32 -13.29
C ASP A 318 3.78 -7.38 -14.29
N LEU A 319 2.83 -7.94 -15.05
CA LEU A 319 3.10 -9.04 -15.97
C LEU A 319 3.38 -8.56 -17.41
N TYR A 320 3.51 -7.26 -17.66
CA TYR A 320 3.54 -6.71 -19.02
C TYR A 320 4.79 -7.12 -19.83
N GLN A 321 4.63 -8.03 -20.79
CA GLN A 321 5.65 -8.41 -21.76
C GLN A 321 5.39 -7.68 -23.10
N PRO A 322 6.16 -6.62 -23.44
CA PRO A 322 5.93 -5.82 -24.66
C PRO A 322 6.32 -6.55 -25.95
N ALA A 323 7.22 -7.53 -25.87
CA ALA A 323 7.66 -8.32 -27.03
C ALA A 323 6.61 -9.37 -27.49
N VAL A 324 5.60 -9.65 -26.66
CA VAL A 324 4.57 -10.65 -26.97
C VAL A 324 3.47 -10.03 -27.82
N GLN A 325 3.38 -10.48 -29.08
CA GLN A 325 2.27 -10.16 -29.96
C GLN A 325 0.97 -10.75 -29.38
N ARG A 326 0.00 -9.86 -29.12
CA ARG A 326 -1.33 -10.22 -28.60
C ARG A 326 -2.28 -10.55 -29.75
N ASP A 327 -3.00 -11.66 -29.61
CA ASP A 327 -4.27 -11.88 -30.30
C ASP A 327 -5.36 -10.99 -29.66
N TRP A 328 -6.28 -10.48 -30.48
CA TRP A 328 -7.40 -9.64 -30.07
C TRP A 328 -8.76 -10.23 -30.49
N THR A 329 -8.78 -11.54 -30.78
CA THR A 329 -9.97 -12.29 -31.20
C THR A 329 -10.39 -13.34 -30.18
N SER A 330 -9.44 -14.11 -29.62
CA SER A 330 -9.69 -15.10 -28.56
C SER A 330 -9.88 -14.45 -27.18
N PHE A 331 -10.55 -15.18 -26.28
CA PHE A 331 -10.82 -14.78 -24.89
C PHE A 331 -10.08 -15.66 -23.89
N LEU A 332 -9.72 -15.11 -22.72
CA LEU A 332 -9.08 -15.83 -21.61
C LEU A 332 -9.92 -15.74 -20.32
N HIS A 333 -10.11 -16.86 -19.63
CA HIS A 333 -10.69 -16.90 -18.28
C HIS A 333 -9.85 -17.73 -17.31
N LEU A 334 -9.40 -17.12 -16.20
CA LEU A 334 -8.58 -17.76 -15.16
C LEU A 334 -9.40 -18.13 -13.93
N ALA A 335 -10.02 -19.30 -13.98
CA ALA A 335 -10.81 -19.92 -12.92
C ALA A 335 -9.94 -20.54 -11.81
N GLY A 336 -9.22 -19.67 -11.09
CA GLY A 336 -8.51 -20.03 -9.85
C GLY A 336 -9.45 -20.43 -8.70
N TRP A 337 -8.91 -20.58 -7.49
CA TRP A 337 -9.59 -21.16 -6.33
C TRP A 337 -10.93 -20.53 -5.90
N SER A 338 -11.21 -19.26 -6.24
CA SER A 338 -12.46 -18.59 -5.87
C SER A 338 -13.66 -19.14 -6.65
N PRO A 339 -14.77 -19.53 -5.99
CA PRO A 339 -15.99 -19.95 -6.70
C PRO A 339 -16.72 -18.77 -7.37
N PHE A 340 -16.48 -17.54 -6.90
CA PHE A 340 -17.24 -16.33 -7.27
C PHE A 340 -16.90 -15.77 -8.66
N LYS A 341 -16.22 -16.53 -9.53
CA LYS A 341 -15.72 -16.05 -10.83
C LYS A 341 -16.71 -16.18 -12.00
N ASN A 342 -17.94 -16.67 -11.72
CA ASN A 342 -19.00 -16.95 -12.70
C ASN A 342 -18.58 -17.82 -13.90
N THR A 343 -17.55 -18.67 -13.75
CA THR A 343 -17.06 -19.60 -14.78
C THR A 343 -18.17 -20.50 -15.35
N ARG A 344 -19.16 -20.88 -14.53
CA ARG A 344 -20.32 -21.67 -14.97
C ARG A 344 -21.19 -20.91 -15.97
N VAL A 345 -21.42 -19.62 -15.72
CA VAL A 345 -22.23 -18.73 -16.57
C VAL A 345 -21.52 -18.48 -17.90
N ILE A 346 -20.20 -18.27 -17.87
CA ILE A 346 -19.37 -18.14 -19.08
C ILE A 346 -19.48 -19.39 -19.96
N LEU A 347 -19.33 -20.58 -19.39
CA LEU A 347 -19.45 -21.84 -20.13
C LEU A 347 -20.86 -22.10 -20.65
N GLN A 348 -21.90 -21.71 -19.90
CA GLN A 348 -23.29 -21.77 -20.36
C GLN A 348 -23.52 -20.86 -21.58
N ALA A 349 -22.96 -19.64 -21.60
CA ALA A 349 -23.02 -18.74 -22.75
C ALA A 349 -22.27 -19.32 -23.97
N TRP A 350 -21.02 -19.77 -23.80
CA TRP A 350 -20.26 -20.39 -24.90
C TRP A 350 -20.89 -21.69 -25.44
N ALA A 351 -21.65 -22.43 -24.62
CA ALA A 351 -22.40 -23.60 -25.05
C ALA A 351 -23.63 -23.29 -25.92
N LEU A 352 -24.17 -22.06 -25.85
CA LEU A 352 -25.22 -21.57 -26.75
C LEU A 352 -24.65 -21.01 -28.06
N HIS A 353 -23.40 -20.54 -28.05
CA HIS A 353 -22.75 -19.82 -29.13
C HIS A 353 -21.50 -20.53 -29.68
N PRO A 354 -21.66 -21.63 -30.46
CA PRO A 354 -20.54 -22.31 -31.11
C PRO A 354 -19.84 -21.48 -32.19
N GLU A 355 -20.45 -20.37 -32.64
CA GLU A 355 -19.89 -19.42 -33.60
C GLU A 355 -19.01 -18.33 -32.97
N TRP A 356 -19.00 -18.21 -31.63
CA TRP A 356 -18.12 -17.25 -30.95
C TRP A 356 -16.63 -17.65 -31.04
N PRO A 357 -15.70 -16.67 -30.96
CA PRO A 357 -14.27 -16.93 -30.97
C PRO A 357 -13.79 -17.86 -29.85
N GLN A 358 -12.57 -18.36 -30.01
CA GLN A 358 -11.96 -19.31 -29.07
C GLN A 358 -11.90 -18.73 -27.66
N LEU A 359 -12.42 -19.48 -26.68
CA LEU A 359 -12.25 -19.19 -25.26
C LEU A 359 -11.25 -20.16 -24.64
N ILE A 360 -10.22 -19.63 -24.01
CA ILE A 360 -9.22 -20.36 -23.25
C ILE A 360 -9.61 -20.27 -21.77
N ILE A 361 -9.85 -21.41 -21.14
CA ILE A 361 -10.14 -21.52 -19.69
C ILE A 361 -9.05 -22.35 -19.01
N ARG A 362 -8.59 -21.87 -17.85
CA ARG A 362 -7.74 -22.63 -16.93
C ARG A 362 -8.39 -22.71 -15.55
N VAL A 363 -8.62 -23.94 -15.06
CA VAL A 363 -9.48 -24.24 -13.90
C VAL A 363 -8.69 -24.94 -12.81
N ILE A 364 -8.39 -24.25 -11.71
CA ILE A 364 -7.63 -24.83 -10.59
C ILE A 364 -8.55 -25.60 -9.62
N LYS A 365 -9.81 -25.15 -9.48
CA LYS A 365 -10.73 -25.67 -8.47
C LYS A 365 -11.37 -27.00 -8.90
N ALA A 366 -11.12 -28.07 -8.16
CA ALA A 366 -11.47 -29.45 -8.56
C ALA A 366 -12.99 -29.71 -8.70
N ASP A 367 -13.83 -29.17 -7.82
CA ASP A 367 -15.30 -29.32 -7.89
C ASP A 367 -15.92 -28.52 -9.05
N LEU A 368 -15.25 -27.44 -9.48
CA LEU A 368 -15.61 -26.74 -10.71
C LEU A 368 -15.19 -27.55 -11.94
N CYS A 369 -14.00 -28.17 -11.93
CA CYS A 369 -13.57 -29.07 -13.01
C CYS A 369 -14.53 -30.25 -13.18
N GLN A 370 -14.85 -30.98 -12.10
CA GLN A 370 -15.78 -32.10 -12.14
C GLN A 370 -17.12 -31.70 -12.74
N TRP A 371 -17.67 -30.54 -12.34
CA TRP A 371 -18.92 -30.02 -12.92
C TRP A 371 -18.79 -29.74 -14.43
N ILE A 372 -17.66 -29.20 -14.90
CA ILE A 372 -17.42 -28.97 -16.33
C ILE A 372 -17.44 -30.30 -17.09
N GLU A 373 -16.76 -31.31 -16.59
CA GLU A 373 -16.65 -32.63 -17.23
C GLU A 373 -18.00 -33.38 -17.22
N GLU A 374 -18.77 -33.28 -16.12
CA GLU A 374 -20.13 -33.81 -16.03
C GLU A 374 -21.11 -33.17 -17.03
N GLN A 375 -21.01 -31.85 -17.27
CA GLN A 375 -21.93 -31.15 -18.19
C GLN A 375 -21.50 -31.24 -19.66
N PHE A 376 -20.20 -31.12 -19.96
CA PHE A 376 -19.68 -30.88 -21.31
C PHE A 376 -18.78 -32.00 -21.86
N GLY A 377 -18.50 -33.03 -21.07
CA GLY A 377 -17.59 -34.12 -21.41
C GLY A 377 -16.18 -33.92 -20.83
N ASP A 378 -15.46 -35.02 -20.71
CA ASP A 378 -14.01 -35.04 -20.46
C ASP A 378 -13.23 -34.74 -21.75
N LYS A 379 -11.90 -34.89 -21.73
CA LYS A 379 -11.04 -34.65 -22.91
C LYS A 379 -11.36 -35.53 -24.12
N ASP A 380 -11.88 -36.74 -23.90
CA ASP A 380 -12.18 -37.69 -24.98
C ASP A 380 -13.63 -37.53 -25.50
N SER A 381 -14.48 -36.83 -24.76
CA SER A 381 -15.91 -36.62 -25.06
C SER A 381 -16.33 -35.14 -25.15
N TRP A 382 -15.36 -34.21 -25.19
CA TRP A 382 -15.56 -32.76 -25.13
C TRP A 382 -16.49 -32.20 -26.21
N ARG A 383 -17.50 -31.42 -25.79
CA ARG A 383 -18.57 -30.93 -26.67
C ARG A 383 -18.35 -29.52 -27.22
N LEU A 384 -17.57 -28.67 -26.54
CA LEU A 384 -17.45 -27.24 -26.86
C LEU A 384 -16.24 -26.95 -27.75
N GLN A 385 -16.40 -27.13 -29.06
CA GLN A 385 -15.29 -27.05 -30.03
C GLN A 385 -14.57 -25.69 -30.09
N ASN A 386 -15.23 -24.59 -29.67
CA ASN A 386 -14.63 -23.26 -29.56
C ASN A 386 -14.10 -22.94 -28.15
N VAL A 387 -13.99 -23.92 -27.25
CA VAL A 387 -13.46 -23.75 -25.89
C VAL A 387 -12.28 -24.70 -25.63
N ASP A 388 -11.11 -24.12 -25.34
CA ASP A 388 -9.94 -24.82 -24.81
C ASP A 388 -9.98 -24.76 -23.27
N TYR A 389 -10.39 -25.85 -22.61
CA TYR A 389 -10.36 -25.95 -21.16
C TYR A 389 -9.22 -26.86 -20.68
N ALA A 390 -8.57 -26.49 -19.57
CA ALA A 390 -7.69 -27.40 -18.85
C ALA A 390 -7.87 -27.23 -17.33
N CYS A 391 -7.86 -28.36 -16.63
CA CYS A 391 -7.96 -28.43 -15.18
C CYS A 391 -6.62 -28.67 -14.49
N GLY A 392 -6.51 -28.24 -13.24
CA GLY A 392 -5.33 -28.35 -12.40
C GLY A 392 -4.59 -27.02 -12.22
N SER A 393 -3.49 -27.06 -11.48
CA SER A 393 -2.61 -25.88 -11.34
C SER A 393 -1.78 -25.71 -12.60
N VAL A 394 -1.89 -24.55 -13.23
CA VAL A 394 -1.10 -24.16 -14.41
C VAL A 394 0.25 -23.59 -13.95
N PRO A 395 1.38 -23.90 -14.62
CA PRO A 395 2.67 -23.27 -14.34
C PRO A 395 2.60 -21.74 -14.44
N ALA A 396 3.38 -21.02 -13.63
CA ALA A 396 3.36 -19.55 -13.60
C ALA A 396 3.72 -18.97 -14.98
N GLU A 397 4.63 -19.63 -15.68
CA GLU A 397 5.12 -19.28 -17.01
C GLU A 397 4.05 -19.46 -18.09
N GLU A 398 3.20 -20.50 -17.99
CA GLU A 398 2.05 -20.67 -18.90
C GLU A 398 0.97 -19.64 -18.58
N LYS A 399 0.65 -19.37 -17.31
CA LYS A 399 -0.33 -18.34 -16.92
C LYS A 399 0.11 -16.96 -17.44
N ASP A 400 1.34 -16.55 -17.12
CA ASP A 400 1.89 -15.25 -17.50
C ASP A 400 2.03 -15.14 -19.04
N ARG A 401 2.34 -16.25 -19.74
CA ARG A 401 2.31 -16.32 -21.21
C ARG A 401 0.90 -16.14 -21.77
N LEU A 402 -0.10 -16.89 -21.28
CA LEU A 402 -1.49 -16.80 -21.76
C LEU A 402 -2.06 -15.40 -21.57
N GLN A 403 -1.82 -14.79 -20.39
CA GLN A 403 -2.23 -13.41 -20.11
C GLN A 403 -1.58 -12.39 -21.06
N ASN A 404 -0.34 -12.62 -21.52
CA ASN A 404 0.33 -11.76 -22.48
C ASN A 404 0.01 -12.07 -23.95
N GLN A 405 -0.40 -13.29 -24.29
CA GLN A 405 -0.74 -13.69 -25.66
C GLN A 405 -2.20 -13.37 -26.03
N ILE A 406 -3.12 -13.38 -25.06
CA ILE A 406 -4.55 -13.13 -25.29
C ILE A 406 -4.93 -11.73 -24.81
N GLY A 407 -5.53 -10.93 -25.69
CA GLY A 407 -5.87 -9.52 -25.46
C GLY A 407 -7.28 -9.27 -24.91
N LEU A 408 -8.16 -10.29 -24.86
CA LEU A 408 -9.52 -10.19 -24.31
C LEU A 408 -9.64 -11.07 -23.06
N HIS A 409 -9.90 -10.49 -21.89
CA HIS A 409 -9.94 -11.22 -20.62
C HIS A 409 -11.34 -11.17 -20.00
N LEU A 410 -11.89 -12.33 -19.65
CA LEU A 410 -13.18 -12.47 -18.98
C LEU A 410 -12.97 -12.51 -17.46
N CYS A 411 -13.35 -11.43 -16.80
CA CYS A 411 -13.26 -11.23 -15.35
C CYS A 411 -14.63 -10.93 -14.67
N PRO A 412 -15.77 -11.57 -15.01
CA PRO A 412 -17.08 -11.23 -14.44
C PRO A 412 -17.31 -11.82 -13.04
N SER A 413 -16.45 -11.55 -12.06
CA SER A 413 -16.65 -12.03 -10.69
C SER A 413 -17.95 -11.48 -10.08
N GLU A 414 -18.69 -12.33 -9.36
CA GLU A 414 -19.79 -11.97 -8.46
C GLU A 414 -19.28 -11.06 -7.32
N THR A 415 -18.11 -11.37 -6.75
CA THR A 415 -17.48 -10.53 -5.72
C THR A 415 -15.98 -10.76 -5.67
N GLU A 416 -15.24 -9.73 -5.27
CA GLU A 416 -13.79 -9.74 -5.03
C GLU A 416 -13.46 -8.90 -3.79
N GLY A 417 -12.42 -9.28 -3.04
CA GLY A 417 -11.85 -8.41 -2.00
C GLY A 417 -11.02 -7.27 -2.58
N PHE A 418 -10.29 -7.55 -3.66
CA PHE A 418 -9.58 -6.55 -4.48
C PHE A 418 -9.66 -6.84 -5.99
N GLY A 419 -9.57 -8.10 -6.42
CA GLY A 419 -9.60 -8.46 -7.85
C GLY A 419 -8.22 -8.63 -8.48
N HIS A 420 -7.28 -9.33 -7.83
CA HIS A 420 -5.90 -9.47 -8.32
C HIS A 420 -5.79 -9.95 -9.77
N TYR A 421 -6.60 -10.93 -10.19
CA TYR A 421 -6.55 -11.45 -11.57
C TYR A 421 -7.09 -10.44 -12.60
N ILE A 422 -8.05 -9.59 -12.20
CA ILE A 422 -8.52 -8.45 -12.98
C ILE A 422 -7.39 -7.41 -13.10
N ASN A 423 -6.67 -7.18 -11.99
CA ASN A 423 -5.58 -6.22 -11.96
C ASN A 423 -4.31 -6.72 -12.69
N GLU A 424 -4.05 -8.02 -12.72
CA GLU A 424 -3.08 -8.65 -13.62
C GLU A 424 -3.48 -8.46 -15.09
N ALA A 425 -4.76 -8.63 -15.44
CA ALA A 425 -5.29 -8.39 -16.79
C ALA A 425 -5.10 -6.92 -17.22
N ARG A 426 -5.26 -5.96 -16.29
CA ARG A 426 -4.92 -4.54 -16.53
C ARG A 426 -3.41 -4.38 -16.72
N SER A 427 -2.59 -5.09 -15.93
CA SER A 427 -1.13 -5.03 -16.04
C SER A 427 -0.65 -5.45 -17.44
N VAL A 428 -1.19 -6.53 -18.03
CA VAL A 428 -0.84 -6.94 -19.41
C VAL A 428 -1.49 -6.08 -20.51
N GLY A 429 -2.32 -5.09 -20.14
CA GLY A 429 -3.00 -4.20 -21.07
C GLY A 429 -4.08 -4.88 -21.90
N ALA A 430 -4.78 -5.87 -21.34
CA ALA A 430 -5.93 -6.51 -21.99
C ALA A 430 -7.17 -5.59 -21.98
N LEU A 431 -8.05 -5.81 -22.95
CA LEU A 431 -9.45 -5.40 -22.85
C LEU A 431 -10.17 -6.41 -21.94
N ILE A 432 -10.84 -5.91 -20.90
CA ILE A 432 -11.44 -6.73 -19.85
C ILE A 432 -12.96 -6.61 -19.90
N LEU A 433 -13.67 -7.74 -19.81
CA LEU A 433 -15.08 -7.80 -19.45
C LEU A 433 -15.17 -8.10 -17.94
N THR A 434 -15.81 -7.25 -17.14
CA THR A 434 -16.00 -7.48 -15.70
C THR A 434 -17.36 -6.96 -15.22
N THR A 435 -17.67 -7.08 -13.94
CA THR A 435 -18.98 -6.73 -13.40
C THR A 435 -19.12 -5.25 -13.06
N ASN A 436 -20.30 -4.66 -13.24
CA ASN A 436 -20.59 -3.27 -12.91
C ASN A 436 -20.82 -3.01 -11.40
N VAL A 437 -20.04 -3.68 -10.55
CA VAL A 437 -20.22 -3.70 -9.10
C VAL A 437 -18.87 -3.51 -8.40
N PRO A 438 -18.77 -2.73 -7.30
CA PRO A 438 -17.51 -2.56 -6.60
C PRO A 438 -17.03 -3.86 -5.92
N PRO A 439 -15.72 -4.18 -5.93
CA PRO A 439 -14.61 -3.34 -6.41
C PRO A 439 -14.27 -3.51 -7.90
N MET A 440 -14.91 -4.44 -8.61
CA MET A 440 -14.60 -4.75 -10.02
C MET A 440 -14.66 -3.51 -10.92
N ASN A 441 -15.72 -2.69 -10.78
CA ASN A 441 -15.89 -1.44 -11.54
C ASN A 441 -15.11 -0.23 -10.98
N GLU A 442 -14.30 -0.39 -9.92
CA GLU A 442 -13.31 0.62 -9.56
C GLU A 442 -12.01 0.45 -10.38
N LEU A 443 -11.64 -0.81 -10.62
CA LEU A 443 -10.50 -1.17 -11.44
C LEU A 443 -10.75 -0.87 -12.92
N VAL A 444 -11.92 -1.23 -13.43
CA VAL A 444 -12.28 -1.14 -14.85
C VAL A 444 -13.49 -0.23 -15.03
N ASP A 445 -13.43 0.65 -16.03
CA ASP A 445 -14.54 1.54 -16.43
C ASP A 445 -14.89 1.33 -17.91
N GLU A 446 -16.00 1.90 -18.38
CA GLU A 446 -16.44 1.87 -19.80
C GLU A 446 -15.38 2.37 -20.80
N LYS A 447 -14.33 3.07 -20.34
CA LYS A 447 -13.24 3.57 -21.18
C LYS A 447 -12.05 2.60 -21.20
N SER A 448 -12.00 1.60 -20.35
CA SER A 448 -10.90 0.63 -20.21
C SER A 448 -11.34 -0.82 -20.33
N GLY A 449 -12.64 -1.10 -20.18
CA GLY A 449 -13.25 -2.41 -20.36
C GLY A 449 -14.75 -2.33 -20.65
N VAL A 450 -15.39 -3.50 -20.63
CA VAL A 450 -16.84 -3.68 -20.73
C VAL A 450 -17.36 -4.12 -19.37
N LEU A 451 -18.50 -3.55 -18.96
CA LEU A 451 -19.13 -3.78 -17.67
C LEU A 451 -20.50 -4.45 -17.87
N VAL A 452 -20.77 -5.52 -17.12
CA VAL A 452 -21.99 -6.33 -17.21
C VAL A 452 -22.54 -6.67 -15.82
N GLY A 453 -23.76 -7.16 -15.71
CA GLY A 453 -24.37 -7.53 -14.42
C GLY A 453 -24.66 -6.33 -13.51
N GLU A 454 -25.50 -6.58 -12.51
CA GLU A 454 -26.07 -5.55 -11.62
C GLU A 454 -25.93 -5.95 -10.14
N PRO A 455 -25.91 -5.00 -9.18
CA PRO A 455 -25.76 -5.33 -7.76
C PRO A 455 -27.01 -6.08 -7.26
N HIS A 456 -26.79 -7.27 -6.69
CA HIS A 456 -27.85 -8.19 -6.27
C HIS A 456 -28.85 -7.52 -5.29
N PRO A 457 -30.17 -7.45 -5.58
CA PRO A 457 -31.13 -6.61 -4.84
C PRO A 457 -31.33 -6.85 -3.34
N TRP A 458 -30.60 -7.78 -2.73
CA TRP A 458 -30.66 -8.10 -1.30
C TRP A 458 -29.28 -8.20 -0.63
N TRP A 459 -28.18 -7.82 -1.30
CA TRP A 459 -26.81 -8.05 -0.79
C TRP A 459 -26.54 -7.43 0.59
N TRP A 460 -27.21 -6.32 0.93
CA TRP A 460 -27.06 -5.64 2.23
C TRP A 460 -27.70 -6.40 3.41
N GLN A 461 -28.54 -7.41 3.14
CA GLN A 461 -29.13 -8.28 4.17
C GLN A 461 -28.23 -9.49 4.46
N THR A 462 -27.36 -9.86 3.52
CA THR A 462 -26.48 -11.02 3.63
C THR A 462 -25.13 -10.63 4.25
N LYS A 463 -24.67 -11.42 5.23
CA LYS A 463 -23.30 -11.40 5.80
C LYS A 463 -22.85 -10.12 6.56
N GLY A 464 -23.63 -9.05 6.58
CA GLY A 464 -23.46 -7.92 7.52
C GLY A 464 -22.61 -6.76 6.99
N ASP A 465 -22.46 -5.72 7.83
CA ASP A 465 -22.07 -4.34 7.48
C ASP A 465 -20.89 -4.21 6.51
N LEU A 466 -19.85 -5.03 6.72
CA LEU A 466 -18.60 -4.93 6.00
C LEU A 466 -18.49 -5.90 4.81
N PHE A 467 -19.36 -6.91 4.69
CA PHE A 467 -19.34 -7.84 3.54
C PHE A 467 -19.50 -7.14 2.18
N MET A 468 -18.72 -7.56 1.17
CA MET A 468 -18.61 -6.85 -0.11
C MET A 468 -19.88 -6.97 -0.97
N PRO A 469 -20.17 -5.99 -1.85
CA PRO A 469 -21.34 -6.05 -2.73
C PRO A 469 -21.28 -7.25 -3.68
N LEU A 470 -22.39 -7.96 -3.85
CA LEU A 470 -22.51 -9.08 -4.79
C LEU A 470 -23.08 -8.60 -6.13
N ALA A 471 -22.49 -9.02 -7.23
CA ALA A 471 -22.96 -8.83 -8.60
C ALA A 471 -23.77 -10.05 -9.06
N GLN A 472 -25.04 -9.82 -9.42
CA GLN A 472 -25.81 -10.79 -10.18
C GLN A 472 -25.35 -10.73 -11.64
N VAL A 473 -24.98 -11.90 -12.19
CA VAL A 473 -24.55 -12.08 -13.58
C VAL A 473 -25.30 -13.28 -14.14
N ASP A 474 -26.04 -13.08 -15.23
CA ASP A 474 -26.67 -14.18 -15.96
C ASP A 474 -25.99 -14.46 -17.32
N VAL A 475 -26.49 -15.45 -18.05
CA VAL A 475 -25.95 -15.82 -19.36
C VAL A 475 -26.07 -14.66 -20.36
N ALA A 476 -27.15 -13.90 -20.28
CA ALA A 476 -27.40 -12.77 -21.17
C ALA A 476 -26.53 -11.54 -20.83
N ASP A 477 -26.02 -11.40 -19.59
CA ASP A 477 -24.94 -10.46 -19.27
C ASP A 477 -23.65 -10.80 -20.02
N ILE A 478 -23.29 -12.08 -20.07
CA ILE A 478 -22.11 -12.54 -20.82
C ILE A 478 -22.33 -12.35 -22.32
N GLU A 479 -23.50 -12.72 -22.86
CA GLU A 479 -23.87 -12.47 -24.26
C GLU A 479 -23.72 -10.98 -24.63
N ARG A 480 -24.41 -10.08 -23.91
CA ARG A 480 -24.33 -8.62 -24.13
C ARG A 480 -22.88 -8.11 -24.13
N GLY A 481 -22.10 -8.52 -23.14
CA GLY A 481 -20.71 -8.06 -23.00
C GLY A 481 -19.78 -8.62 -24.07
N VAL A 482 -19.96 -9.87 -24.48
CA VAL A 482 -19.19 -10.49 -25.56
C VAL A 482 -19.57 -9.88 -26.91
N GLU A 483 -20.86 -9.75 -27.22
CA GLU A 483 -21.35 -9.07 -28.43
C GLU A 483 -20.81 -7.63 -28.53
N GLN A 484 -20.83 -6.88 -27.43
CA GLN A 484 -20.26 -5.54 -27.38
C GLN A 484 -18.77 -5.56 -27.76
N ILE A 485 -17.97 -6.50 -27.24
CA ILE A 485 -16.55 -6.65 -27.60
C ILE A 485 -16.38 -7.07 -29.07
N LEU A 486 -17.25 -7.96 -29.58
CA LEU A 486 -17.20 -8.41 -30.98
C LEU A 486 -17.49 -7.27 -31.96
N LEU A 487 -18.41 -6.35 -31.62
CA LEU A 487 -18.71 -5.14 -32.38
C LEU A 487 -17.56 -4.11 -32.39
N LEU A 488 -16.64 -4.15 -31.42
CA LEU A 488 -15.47 -3.27 -31.44
C LEU A 488 -14.45 -3.71 -32.51
N SER A 489 -13.92 -2.74 -33.25
CA SER A 489 -12.76 -2.99 -34.12
C SER A 489 -11.52 -3.36 -33.30
N ILE A 490 -10.61 -4.14 -33.88
CA ILE A 490 -9.38 -4.59 -33.20
C ILE A 490 -8.54 -3.41 -32.66
N GLU A 491 -8.55 -2.26 -33.34
CA GLU A 491 -7.82 -1.08 -32.84
C GLU A 491 -8.55 -0.37 -31.68
N GLU A 492 -9.89 -0.42 -31.61
CA GLU A 492 -10.61 0.05 -30.43
C GLU A 492 -10.37 -0.90 -29.23
N ARG A 493 -10.37 -2.22 -29.45
CA ARG A 493 -10.00 -3.21 -28.42
C ARG A 493 -8.60 -2.92 -27.85
N LYS A 494 -7.61 -2.72 -28.72
CA LYS A 494 -6.27 -2.25 -28.33
C LYS A 494 -6.28 -0.91 -27.61
N ARG A 495 -7.09 0.07 -28.06
CA ARG A 495 -7.20 1.39 -27.40
C ARG A 495 -7.79 1.29 -26.00
N MET A 496 -8.74 0.38 -25.75
CA MET A 496 -9.26 0.07 -24.41
C MET A 496 -8.20 -0.61 -23.56
N GLY A 497 -7.51 -1.64 -24.08
CA GLY A 497 -6.39 -2.29 -23.40
C GLY A 497 -5.25 -1.34 -22.99
N ARG A 498 -4.88 -0.38 -23.86
CA ARG A 498 -3.93 0.69 -23.52
C ARG A 498 -4.41 1.59 -22.37
N ARG A 499 -5.72 1.85 -22.26
CA ARG A 499 -6.32 2.60 -21.14
C ARG A 499 -6.38 1.76 -19.85
N SER A 500 -6.66 0.46 -19.96
CA SER A 500 -6.57 -0.53 -18.88
C SER A 500 -5.16 -0.55 -18.26
N ARG A 501 -4.11 -0.63 -19.09
CA ARG A 501 -2.70 -0.52 -18.69
C ARG A 501 -2.38 0.81 -17.98
N ALA A 502 -2.87 1.93 -18.51
CA ALA A 502 -2.62 3.24 -17.93
C ALA A 502 -3.19 3.37 -16.50
N LYS A 503 -4.43 2.89 -16.28
CA LYS A 503 -5.05 2.87 -14.95
C LYS A 503 -4.33 1.94 -13.97
N PHE A 504 -3.82 0.79 -14.41
CA PHE A 504 -2.96 -0.07 -13.58
C PHE A 504 -1.70 0.67 -13.11
N LEU A 505 -1.04 1.40 -14.00
CA LEU A 505 0.16 2.17 -13.66
C LEU A 505 -0.14 3.33 -12.70
N GLU A 506 -1.29 3.99 -12.86
CA GLU A 506 -1.77 5.03 -11.93
C GLU A 506 -2.04 4.47 -10.53
N ASP A 507 -2.72 3.33 -10.42
CA ASP A 507 -3.02 2.68 -9.14
C ASP A 507 -1.74 2.14 -8.47
N ARG A 508 -0.84 1.52 -9.25
CA ARG A 508 0.47 1.07 -8.78
C ARG A 508 1.33 2.22 -8.28
N ALA A 509 1.37 3.34 -9.00
CA ALA A 509 2.12 4.52 -8.57
C ALA A 509 1.56 5.10 -7.26
N TYR A 510 0.23 5.16 -7.10
CA TYR A 510 -0.39 5.59 -5.84
C TYR A 510 -0.04 4.67 -4.67
N PHE A 511 -0.12 3.34 -4.86
CA PHE A 511 0.26 2.37 -3.83
C PHE A 511 1.73 2.49 -3.41
N LEU A 512 2.65 2.58 -4.39
CA LEU A 512 4.08 2.75 -4.10
C LEU A 512 4.35 4.07 -3.37
N ASN A 513 3.74 5.18 -3.81
CA ASN A 513 3.87 6.47 -3.14
C ASN A 513 3.29 6.46 -1.71
N ALA A 514 2.23 5.70 -1.46
CA ALA A 514 1.68 5.51 -0.11
C ALA A 514 2.65 4.72 0.79
N MET A 515 3.29 3.68 0.27
CA MET A 515 4.30 2.91 1.01
C MET A 515 5.57 3.73 1.27
N THR A 516 6.05 4.51 0.29
CA THR A 516 7.14 5.48 0.49
C THR A 516 6.76 6.55 1.53
N ALA A 517 5.52 7.04 1.52
CA ALA A 517 5.06 8.00 2.53
C ALA A 517 5.04 7.39 3.94
N LEU A 518 4.70 6.11 4.10
CA LEU A 518 4.77 5.40 5.37
C LEU A 518 6.21 5.29 5.89
N GLU A 519 7.13 4.82 5.03
CA GLU A 519 8.57 4.73 5.30
C GLU A 519 9.16 6.09 5.70
N GLU A 520 8.93 7.12 4.89
CA GLU A 520 9.47 8.47 5.15
C GLU A 520 8.85 9.19 6.36
N SER A 521 7.74 8.67 6.89
CA SER A 521 7.05 9.17 8.09
C SER A 521 7.48 8.50 9.39
N LEU A 522 7.87 7.21 9.34
CA LEU A 522 8.06 6.36 10.53
C LEU A 522 9.44 5.68 10.62
N CYS A 523 10.15 5.52 9.51
CA CYS A 523 11.41 4.76 9.40
C CYS A 523 12.61 5.69 9.25
N GLN A 524 12.66 6.72 10.10
CA GLN A 524 13.57 7.87 10.04
C GLN A 524 13.83 8.35 11.48
N ASP A 525 14.94 9.05 11.71
CA ASP A 525 15.29 9.57 13.04
C ASP A 525 14.24 10.55 13.61
N GLU A 526 13.50 11.24 12.72
CA GLU A 526 12.39 12.13 13.05
C GLU A 526 11.08 11.63 12.42
N ILE A 527 10.01 11.56 13.23
CA ILE A 527 8.66 11.16 12.79
C ILE A 527 7.99 12.33 12.05
N ARG A 528 7.49 12.08 10.82
CA ARG A 528 7.01 13.11 9.87
C ARG A 528 5.64 12.80 9.27
N ILE A 529 4.59 12.84 10.11
CA ILE A 529 3.23 12.41 9.75
C ILE A 529 2.56 13.29 8.67
N GLU A 530 3.04 14.51 8.46
CA GLU A 530 2.60 15.38 7.36
C GLU A 530 2.80 14.74 5.97
N LYS A 531 3.73 13.78 5.83
CA LYS A 531 3.92 13.00 4.60
C LYS A 531 2.86 11.92 4.39
N LEU A 532 2.39 11.30 5.47
CA LEU A 532 1.33 10.28 5.45
C LEU A 532 -0.07 10.89 5.38
N GLN A 533 -0.25 12.12 5.87
CA GLN A 533 -1.53 12.84 5.94
C GLN A 533 -2.38 12.83 4.65
N PRO A 534 -1.83 12.93 3.41
CA PRO A 534 -2.63 12.86 2.18
C PRO A 534 -3.33 11.52 1.92
N TYR A 535 -3.01 10.48 2.69
CA TYR A 535 -3.56 9.13 2.58
C TYR A 535 -4.43 8.73 3.80
N LEU A 536 -4.58 9.61 4.80
CA LEU A 536 -5.31 9.34 6.04
C LEU A 536 -6.74 9.90 6.01
N TYR A 537 -7.69 9.14 6.58
CA TYR A 537 -9.13 9.39 6.60
C TYR A 537 -9.76 9.10 7.97
#